data_AF-A0A6I3J996-F1
#
_entry.id   AF-A0A6I3J996-F1
#
_cell.length_a   1.000
_cell.length_b   1.000
_cell.length_c   1.000
_cell.angle_alpha   90.00
_cell.angle_beta   90.00
_cell.angle_gamma   90.00
#
_symmetry.space_group_name_H-M   'P 1'
#
loop_
_entity.id
_entity.type
_entity.pdbx_description
1 polymer ?
#
loop_
_entity_poly.entity_id
_entity_poly.type
_entity_poly.pdbx_seq_one_letter_code
_entity_poly.pdbx_strand_id
1 'polypeptide(L)'
;MNNPAAANLVATTIGTVKWVAVAGFALLGAFGVLGGLLSGEVSGVLVGLMVLVGSSLCALLMWVLFGWFEQTLRMLADIAVNTGSRTAAPSPPGY
;
A
#
# COMPACT_ATOMS: atom_id res chain seq x y z
N MET A 1 -2.24 -25.75 -7.61
CA MET A 1 -1.88 -24.39 -8.09
C MET A 1 -1.17 -23.66 -6.97
N ASN A 2 0.14 -23.88 -6.79
CA ASN A 2 0.93 -23.20 -5.77
C ASN A 2 2.03 -22.43 -6.50
N ASN A 3 1.71 -21.26 -7.05
CA ASN A 3 2.70 -20.45 -7.76
C ASN A 3 3.08 -19.21 -6.92
N PRO A 4 4.12 -19.29 -6.09
CA PRO A 4 4.59 -18.17 -5.27
C PRO A 4 4.99 -16.94 -6.09
N ALA A 5 5.31 -17.11 -7.38
CA ALA A 5 5.53 -15.98 -8.29
C ALA A 5 4.26 -15.13 -8.49
N ALA A 6 3.07 -15.74 -8.53
CA ALA A 6 1.80 -15.01 -8.63
C ALA A 6 1.52 -14.17 -7.38
N ALA A 7 1.82 -14.69 -6.18
CA ALA A 7 1.67 -13.96 -4.92
C ALA A 7 2.60 -12.73 -4.85
N ASN A 8 3.85 -12.88 -5.31
CA ASN A 8 4.80 -11.76 -5.38
C ASN A 8 4.40 -10.69 -6.40
N LEU A 9 3.82 -11.09 -7.55
CA LEU A 9 3.26 -10.13 -8.51
C LEU A 9 2.11 -9.33 -7.91
N VAL A 10 1.17 -9.99 -7.21
CA VAL A 10 0.06 -9.31 -6.53
C VAL A 10 0.57 -8.34 -5.45
N ALA A 11 1.55 -8.76 -4.63
CA ALA A 11 2.15 -7.89 -3.61
C ALA A 11 2.81 -6.65 -4.25
N THR A 12 3.48 -6.82 -5.39
CA THR A 12 4.10 -5.70 -6.13
C THR A 12 3.05 -4.75 -6.69
N THR A 13 1.98 -5.27 -7.30
CA THR A 13 0.86 -4.46 -7.80
C THR A 13 0.20 -3.66 -6.68
N ILE A 14 -0.03 -4.28 -5.51
CA ILE A 14 -0.54 -3.58 -4.33
C ILE A 14 0.42 -2.48 -3.87
N GLY A 15 1.73 -2.75 -3.87
CA GLY A 15 2.75 -1.75 -3.60
C GLY A 15 2.67 -0.55 -4.55
N THR A 16 2.43 -0.78 -5.84
CA THR A 16 2.24 0.29 -6.83
C THR A 16 0.95 1.07 -6.58
N VAL A 17 -0.18 0.37 -6.36
CA VAL A 17 -1.48 0.99 -6.09
C VAL A 17 -1.44 1.86 -4.83
N LYS A 18 -0.74 1.41 -3.78
CA LYS A 18 -0.46 2.20 -2.57
C LYS A 18 0.11 3.56 -2.91
N TRP A 19 1.18 3.60 -3.71
CA TRP A 19 1.85 4.84 -4.05
C TRP A 19 1.01 5.73 -4.96
N VAL A 20 0.24 5.15 -5.88
CA VAL A 20 -0.73 5.91 -6.70
C VAL A 20 -1.79 6.57 -5.82
N ALA A 21 -2.35 5.84 -4.85
CA ALA A 21 -3.34 6.40 -3.92
C ALA A 21 -2.73 7.50 -3.05
N VAL A 22 -1.54 7.27 -2.48
CA VAL A 22 -0.81 8.27 -1.69
C VAL A 22 -0.53 9.53 -2.51
N ALA A 23 -0.06 9.38 -3.75
CA ALA A 23 0.19 10.51 -4.65
C ALA A 23 -1.10 11.28 -4.97
N GLY A 24 -2.22 10.58 -5.20
CA GLY A 24 -3.52 11.20 -5.43
C GLY A 24 -3.99 12.06 -4.25
N PHE A 25 -3.85 11.56 -3.02
CA PHE A 25 -4.18 12.34 -1.83
C PHE A 25 -3.21 13.49 -1.59
N ALA A 26 -1.90 13.30 -1.84
CA ALA A 26 -0.92 14.38 -1.75
C ALA A 26 -1.24 15.53 -2.72
N LEU A 27 -1.62 15.20 -3.96
CA LEU A 27 -2.07 16.19 -4.94
C LEU A 27 -3.36 16.88 -4.50
N LEU A 28 -4.34 16.14 -4.00
CA LEU A 28 -5.58 16.72 -3.46
C LEU A 28 -5.29 17.73 -2.35
N GLY A 29 -4.39 17.40 -1.42
CA GLY A 29 -3.94 18.30 -0.36
C GLY A 29 -3.27 19.56 -0.91
N ALA A 30 -2.35 19.41 -1.87
CA ALA A 30 -1.66 20.51 -2.51
C ALA A 30 -2.63 21.46 -3.24
N PHE A 31 -3.60 20.91 -3.99
CA PHE A 31 -4.64 21.70 -4.65
C PHE A 31 -5.60 22.36 -3.66
N GLY A 32 -5.90 21.71 -2.53
CA GLY A 32 -6.68 22.29 -1.44
C GLY A 32 -6.02 23.54 -0.87
N VAL A 33 -4.72 23.46 -0.56
CA VAL A 33 -3.93 24.61 -0.09
C VAL A 33 -3.86 25.71 -1.15
N LEU A 34 -3.54 25.36 -2.39
CA LEU A 34 -3.46 26.31 -3.49
C LEU A 34 -4.79 27.04 -3.69
N GLY A 35 -5.90 26.30 -3.73
CA GLY A 35 -7.25 26.86 -3.85
C GLY A 35 -7.61 27.78 -2.69
N GLY A 36 -7.25 27.39 -1.46
CA GLY A 36 -7.44 28.22 -0.26
C GLY A 36 -6.63 29.50 -0.28
N LEU A 37 -5.39 29.47 -0.78
CA LEU A 37 -4.55 30.66 -0.94
C LEU A 37 -5.07 31.60 -2.04
N LEU A 38 -5.52 31.02 -3.16
CA LEU A 38 -6.05 31.79 -4.30
C LEU A 38 -7.40 32.46 -4.01
N SER A 39 -8.12 32.05 -2.96
CA SER A 39 -9.38 32.71 -2.59
C SER A 39 -9.17 34.10 -1.99
N GLY A 40 -7.99 34.41 -1.45
CA GLY A 40 -7.69 35.70 -0.81
C GLY A 40 -8.44 35.95 0.51
N GLU A 41 -9.13 34.93 1.05
CA GLU A 41 -9.95 35.03 2.26
C GLU A 41 -9.45 34.08 3.35
N VAL A 42 -9.59 34.49 4.62
CA VAL A 42 -9.24 33.64 5.78
C VAL A 42 -10.07 32.35 5.81
N SER A 43 -11.35 32.43 5.43
CA SER A 43 -12.26 31.30 5.26
C SER A 43 -11.70 30.25 4.28
N GLY A 44 -11.20 30.68 3.12
CA GLY A 44 -10.64 29.79 2.12
C GLY A 44 -9.33 29.15 2.56
N VAL A 45 -8.47 29.89 3.26
CA VAL A 45 -7.25 29.32 3.86
C VAL A 45 -7.59 28.24 4.89
N LEU A 46 -8.60 28.45 5.74
CA LEU A 46 -9.05 27.45 6.70
C LEU A 46 -9.59 26.18 6.00
N VAL A 47 -10.37 26.35 4.92
CA VAL A 47 -10.85 25.21 4.12
C VAL A 47 -9.67 24.46 3.48
N GLY A 48 -8.71 25.19 2.90
CA GLY A 48 -7.51 24.59 2.31
C GLY A 48 -6.68 23.79 3.31
N LEU A 49 -6.54 24.29 4.55
CA LEU A 49 -5.90 23.57 5.65
C LEU A 49 -6.67 22.31 6.06
N MET A 50 -8.00 22.37 6.13
CA MET A 50 -8.82 21.18 6.43
C MET A 50 -8.67 20.11 5.35
N VAL A 51 -8.63 20.50 4.07
CA VAL A 51 -8.37 19.58 2.95
C VAL A 51 -6.96 18.99 3.05
N LEU A 52 -5.95 19.79 3.38
CA LEU A 52 -4.57 19.30 3.59
C LEU A 52 -4.50 18.26 4.70
N VAL A 53 -5.11 18.53 5.86
CA VAL A 53 -5.11 17.60 6.99
C VAL A 53 -5.89 16.34 6.64
N GLY A 54 -7.09 16.46 6.06
CA GLY A 54 -7.92 15.33 5.67
C GLY A 54 -7.24 14.43 4.64
N SER A 55 -6.66 15.03 3.59
CA SER A 55 -5.92 14.29 2.57
C SER A 55 -4.64 13.63 3.11
N SER A 56 -3.93 14.29 4.04
CA SER A 56 -2.76 13.71 4.71
C SER A 56 -3.13 12.48 5.54
N LEU A 57 -4.23 12.57 6.30
CA LEU A 57 -4.75 11.42 7.07
C LEU A 57 -5.15 10.27 6.15
N CYS A 58 -5.86 10.55 5.05
CA CYS A 58 -6.21 9.54 4.05
C CYS A 58 -4.98 8.90 3.40
N ALA A 59 -3.97 9.69 3.05
CA ALA A 59 -2.71 9.20 2.49
C ALA A 59 -1.98 8.26 3.47
N LEU A 60 -1.90 8.66 4.75
CA LEU A 60 -1.31 7.84 5.81
C LEU A 60 -2.08 6.52 6.00
N LEU A 61 -3.42 6.57 6.03
CA LEU A 61 -4.25 5.38 6.14
C LEU A 61 -4.03 4.41 4.97
N MET A 62 -4.00 4.92 3.73
CA MET A 62 -3.72 4.10 2.57
C MET A 62 -2.32 3.49 2.62
N TRP A 63 -1.32 4.29 3.02
CA TRP A 63 0.05 3.82 3.14
C TRP A 63 0.18 2.68 4.15
N VAL A 64 -0.44 2.82 5.33
CA VAL A 64 -0.44 1.78 6.37
C VAL A 64 -1.20 0.54 5.91
N LEU A 65 -2.43 0.70 5.40
CA LEU A 65 -3.30 -0.42 5.03
C LEU A 65 -2.68 -1.25 3.89
N PHE A 66 -2.30 -0.60 2.79
CA PHE A 66 -1.69 -1.30 1.67
C PHE A 66 -0.26 -1.76 1.98
N GLY A 67 0.48 -1.05 2.82
CA GLY A 67 1.80 -1.48 3.29
C GLY A 67 1.72 -2.78 4.09
N TRP A 68 0.73 -2.87 4.98
CA TRP A 68 0.46 -4.07 5.75
C TRP A 68 0.00 -5.24 4.86
N PHE A 69 -0.87 -4.98 3.88
CA PHE A 69 -1.27 -6.02 2.91
C PHE A 69 -0.11 -6.52 2.06
N GLU A 70 0.75 -5.63 1.56
CA GLU A 70 1.95 -5.99 0.81
C GLU A 70 2.87 -6.89 1.64
N GLN A 71 3.17 -6.49 2.89
CA GLN A 71 4.03 -7.25 3.79
C GLN A 71 3.46 -8.64 4.10
N THR A 72 2.16 -8.72 4.40
CA THR A 72 1.49 -9.97 4.71
C THR A 72 1.52 -10.94 3.51
N LEU A 73 1.27 -10.44 2.29
CA LEU A 73 1.33 -11.27 1.09
C LEU A 73 2.73 -11.79 0.81
N ARG A 74 3.77 -10.97 1.02
CA ARG A 74 5.17 -11.40 0.86
C ARG A 74 5.53 -12.49 1.87
N MET A 75 5.12 -12.37 3.13
CA MET A 75 5.34 -13.41 4.14
C MET A 75 4.61 -14.70 3.79
N LEU A 76 3.35 -14.63 3.34
CA LEU A 76 2.59 -15.81 2.92
C LEU A 76 3.22 -16.49 1.70
N ALA A 77 3.73 -15.71 0.74
CA ALA A 77 4.45 -16.23 -0.43
C ALA A 77 5.71 -16.99 -0.02
N ASP A 78 6.48 -16.45 0.93
CA ASP A 78 7.68 -17.08 1.45
C ASP A 78 7.38 -18.38 2.24
N ILE A 79 6.36 -18.38 3.09
CA ILE A 79 5.89 -19.59 3.79
C ILE A 79 5.46 -20.66 2.78
N ALA A 80 4.78 -20.28 1.69
CA ALA A 80 4.34 -21.23 0.68
C ALA A 80 5.52 -21.90 -0.04
N VAL A 81 6.59 -21.16 -0.33
CA VAL A 81 7.84 -21.69 -0.91
C VAL A 81 8.51 -22.67 0.06
N ASN A 82 8.67 -22.27 1.32
CA ASN A 82 9.37 -23.07 2.33
C ASN A 82 8.57 -24.32 2.78
N THR A 83 7.24 -24.26 2.73
CA THR A 83 6.39 -25.40 3.08
C THR A 83 6.31 -26.39 1.91
N GLY A 84 6.22 -25.92 0.68
CA GLY A 84 6.17 -26.78 -0.51
C GLY A 84 7.48 -27.55 -0.76
N SER A 85 8.63 -26.98 -0.39
CA SER A 85 9.93 -27.65 -0.47
C SER A 85 10.09 -28.76 0.59
N ARG A 86 9.52 -28.60 1.79
CA ARG A 86 9.54 -29.64 2.84
C ARG A 86 8.76 -30.90 2.47
N THR A 87 7.64 -30.77 1.77
CA THR A 87 6.83 -31.92 1.34
C THR A 87 7.40 -32.65 0.11
N ALA A 88 8.34 -32.04 -0.61
CA ALA A 88 9.01 -32.66 -1.77
C ALA A 88 10.30 -33.42 -1.41
N ALA A 89 10.69 -33.49 -0.12
CA ALA A 89 11.86 -34.23 0.30
C ALA A 89 11.66 -35.75 0.03
N PRO A 90 12.61 -36.43 -0.65
CA PRO A 90 12.49 -37.85 -0.93
C PRO A 90 12.38 -38.65 0.37
N SER A 91 11.50 -39.66 0.39
CA SER A 91 11.36 -40.58 1.52
C SER A 91 12.74 -41.14 1.91
N PRO A 92 13.08 -41.18 3.22
CA PRO A 92 14.37 -41.71 3.65
C PRO A 92 14.57 -43.13 3.09
N PRO A 93 15.78 -43.49 2.64
CA PRO A 93 16.06 -44.85 2.19
C PRO A 93 15.67 -45.80 3.33
N GLY A 94 14.66 -46.63 3.08
CA GLY A 94 14.22 -47.65 4.01
C GLY A 94 15.38 -48.59 4.33
N TYR A 95 15.65 -48.77 5.62
CA TYR A 95 16.46 -49.88 6.12
C TYR A 95 15.62 -51.15 6.16
#